data_AF-A0A2D6FIT6-F1
#
_entry.id   AF-A0A2D6FIT6-F1
#
_cell.length_a   1.000
_cell.length_b   1.000
_cell.length_c   1.000
_cell.angle_alpha   90.00
_cell.angle_beta   90.00
_cell.angle_gamma   90.00
#
_symmetry.space_group_name_H-M   'P 1'
#
loop_
_entity.id
_entity.type
_entity.pdbx_description
1 polymer ?
#
loop_
_entity_poly.entity_id
_entity_poly.type
_entity_poly.pdbx_seq_one_letter_code
_entity_poly.pdbx_strand_id
1 'polypeptide(L)'
;MKLKLKNTPEQVELVKAMGSRDSSVSREASEAFAAFLGPVIQKVLYTAGTASQIFVDSAFDEDDSPSYPLDLYYGEGPGYVSVWSQHMAGGLPTSQVEGMKELKIATYRLDSAVSFNKRYARRARLDIVSKAIERMAQEILVKQERNAWAVILRALAEASTDHTVAGATTAQDHLLMAADVAKGFQLADLNAMMTLNKRINESFSSNTPIAPYSTGITDLYVSPEVKESIRAFAYNPLNTTGGAGALYDQTLPDNIRSDIYNQAGMQSIYGVNIVELVEFGVGKKYNTLFSTFGSVTTDVDDATAGNQAFSAAAGGNQILVGIDNSRGAFIRPVARQHDSGGDGTFRALPDEQFNMYGARVEKTGFYGFLEEGRICIDARAIMGLIL
;
A
#
# COMPACT_ATOMS: atom_id res chain seq x y z
N MET A 1 17.84 -3.30 -0.40
CA MET A 1 18.48 -2.00 -0.08
C MET A 1 19.76 -2.28 0.73
N LYS A 2 20.90 -1.62 0.45
CA LYS A 2 22.15 -1.84 1.22
C LYS A 2 22.43 -0.64 2.14
N LEU A 3 22.25 -0.80 3.46
CA LEU A 3 22.70 0.19 4.44
C LEU A 3 24.20 0.02 4.66
N LYS A 4 25.00 1.04 4.32
CA LYS A 4 26.43 1.09 4.63
C LYS A 4 26.67 2.09 5.75
N LEU A 5 27.06 1.60 6.92
CA LEU A 5 27.63 2.46 7.96
C LEU A 5 28.98 3.01 7.45
N LYS A 6 29.25 4.30 7.67
CA LYS A 6 30.54 4.88 7.30
C LYS A 6 31.59 4.39 8.29
N ASN A 7 32.79 4.02 7.82
CA ASN A 7 33.88 3.60 8.70
C ASN A 7 34.55 4.80 9.37
N THR A 8 33.78 5.68 10.04
CA THR A 8 34.39 6.75 10.83
C THR A 8 35.04 6.13 12.09
N PRO A 9 36.19 6.65 12.54
CA PRO A 9 36.88 6.13 13.73
C PRO A 9 35.95 6.05 14.96
N GLU A 10 35.11 7.08 15.14
CA GLU A 10 34.13 7.17 16.22
C GLU A 10 33.07 6.06 16.17
N GLN A 11 32.53 5.74 14.98
CA GLN A 11 31.54 4.65 14.83
C GLN A 11 32.16 3.28 15.07
N VAL A 12 33.43 3.09 14.70
CA VAL A 12 34.18 1.86 14.97
C VAL A 12 34.42 1.69 16.47
N GLU A 13 34.75 2.76 17.18
CA GLU A 13 34.94 2.74 18.64
C GLU A 13 33.63 2.49 19.38
N LEU A 14 32.54 3.15 18.96
CA LEU A 14 31.21 2.93 19.51
C LEU A 14 30.76 1.46 19.37
N VAL A 15 30.92 0.86 18.18
CA VAL A 15 30.58 -0.57 17.98
C VAL A 15 31.49 -1.51 18.77
N LYS A 16 32.78 -1.17 18.94
CA LYS A 16 33.68 -1.95 19.81
C LYS A 16 33.26 -1.86 21.29
N ALA A 17 32.88 -0.67 21.75
CA ALA A 17 32.42 -0.43 23.11
C ALA A 17 31.15 -1.22 23.45
N MET A 18 30.21 -1.35 22.50
CA MET A 18 29.03 -2.22 22.66
C MET A 18 29.41 -3.69 22.92
N GLY A 19 30.52 -4.16 22.34
CA GLY A 19 31.04 -5.52 22.51
C GLY A 19 31.85 -5.74 23.80
N SER A 20 32.02 -4.70 24.62
CA SER A 20 32.83 -4.77 25.84
C SER A 20 32.32 -5.83 26.83
N ARG A 21 33.22 -6.32 27.68
CA ARG A 21 32.89 -7.21 28.80
C ARG A 21 32.28 -6.44 29.96
N ASP A 22 32.55 -5.14 30.04
CA ASP A 22 31.99 -4.26 31.06
C ASP A 22 30.55 -3.90 30.70
N SER A 23 29.61 -4.23 31.58
CA SER A 23 28.18 -4.06 31.32
C SER A 23 27.75 -2.60 31.24
N SER A 24 28.36 -1.70 32.01
CA SER A 24 28.07 -0.26 31.98
C SER A 24 28.45 0.36 30.64
N VAL A 25 29.69 0.12 30.20
CA VAL A 25 30.22 0.62 28.91
C VAL A 25 29.45 0.02 27.73
N SER A 26 29.13 -1.28 27.81
CA SER A 26 28.33 -1.97 26.78
C SER A 26 26.91 -1.40 26.69
N ARG A 27 26.27 -1.07 27.82
CA ARG A 27 24.92 -0.51 27.86
C ARG A 27 24.87 0.91 27.30
N GLU A 28 25.74 1.79 27.80
CA GLU A 28 25.82 3.19 27.34
C GLU A 28 26.10 3.28 25.83
N ALA A 29 27.04 2.47 25.33
CA ALA A 29 27.34 2.41 23.90
C ALA A 29 26.16 1.88 23.07
N SER A 30 25.37 0.94 23.61
CA SER A 30 24.20 0.38 22.91
C SER A 30 23.04 1.37 22.88
N GLU A 31 22.81 2.14 23.95
CA GLU A 31 21.81 3.21 24.00
C GLU A 31 22.15 4.33 23.00
N ALA A 32 23.40 4.80 23.00
CA ALA A 32 23.87 5.81 22.05
C ALA A 32 23.76 5.35 20.59
N PHE A 33 24.08 4.08 20.31
CA PHE A 33 23.94 3.51 18.98
C PHE A 33 22.47 3.35 18.55
N ALA A 34 21.58 2.97 19.47
CA ALA A 34 20.14 2.85 19.19
C ALA A 34 19.51 4.21 18.86
N ALA A 35 19.90 5.27 19.57
CA ALA A 35 19.44 6.64 19.28
C ALA A 35 19.84 7.11 17.86
N PHE A 36 21.03 6.71 17.38
CA PHE A 36 21.46 7.00 16.00
C PHE A 36 20.66 6.20 14.95
N LEU A 37 20.21 5.00 15.31
CA LEU A 37 19.57 4.08 14.37
C LEU A 37 18.16 4.52 13.95
N GLY A 38 17.39 5.09 14.88
CA GLY A 38 15.99 5.49 14.66
C GLY A 38 15.77 6.36 13.41
N PRO A 39 16.41 7.54 13.32
CA PRO A 39 16.26 8.45 12.18
C PRO A 39 16.75 7.87 10.86
N VAL A 40 17.75 6.99 10.88
CA VAL A 40 18.30 6.36 9.67
C VAL A 40 17.31 5.36 9.10
N ILE A 41 16.72 4.52 9.95
CA ILE A 41 15.70 3.55 9.53
C ILE A 41 14.45 4.28 9.07
N GLN A 42 14.03 5.36 9.73
CA GLN A 42 12.87 6.13 9.31
C GLN A 42 13.02 6.71 7.89
N LYS A 43 14.18 7.29 7.54
CA LYS A 43 14.44 7.75 6.16
C LYS A 43 14.39 6.62 5.14
N VAL A 44 14.84 5.43 5.53
CA VAL A 44 14.76 4.23 4.70
C VAL A 44 13.30 3.80 4.48
N LEU A 45 12.47 3.86 5.52
CA LEU A 45 11.05 3.52 5.40
C LEU A 45 10.31 4.51 4.50
N TYR A 46 10.55 5.82 4.62
CA TYR A 46 9.89 6.82 3.76
C TYR A 46 10.30 6.74 2.29
N THR A 47 11.56 6.42 2.00
CA THR A 47 12.05 6.38 0.61
C THR A 47 11.67 5.10 -0.13
N ALA A 48 11.40 4.02 0.59
CA ALA A 48 11.12 2.72 -0.01
C ALA A 48 9.66 2.29 0.08
N GLY A 49 8.87 2.87 0.98
CA GLY A 49 7.47 2.51 1.16
C GLY A 49 6.57 3.10 0.08
N THR A 50 5.94 2.25 -0.72
CA THR A 50 4.94 2.63 -1.74
C THR A 50 3.63 3.10 -1.11
N ALA A 51 3.30 2.58 0.08
CA ALA A 51 2.10 3.00 0.81
C ALA A 51 2.13 4.48 1.23
N SER A 52 3.31 5.10 1.32
CA SER A 52 3.44 6.52 1.68
C SER A 52 2.86 7.48 0.64
N GLN A 53 2.70 7.03 -0.61
CA GLN A 53 2.11 7.83 -1.68
C GLN A 53 0.58 7.85 -1.61
N ILE A 54 -0.02 6.82 -0.99
CA ILE A 54 -1.47 6.60 -0.95
C ILE A 54 -2.07 7.17 0.35
N PHE A 55 -1.39 6.95 1.49
CA PHE A 55 -1.92 7.31 2.80
C PHE A 55 -1.49 8.71 3.22
N VAL A 56 -2.43 9.49 3.74
CA VAL A 56 -2.20 10.79 4.36
C VAL A 56 -2.12 10.65 5.87
N ASP A 57 -1.16 11.32 6.48
CA ASP A 57 -0.97 11.29 7.93
C ASP A 57 -2.00 12.16 8.64
N SER A 58 -2.77 11.56 9.55
CA SER A 58 -3.57 12.26 10.54
C SER A 58 -2.90 12.14 11.89
N ALA A 59 -2.62 13.26 12.53
CA ALA A 59 -1.92 13.25 13.80
C ALA A 59 -2.88 13.42 14.97
N PHE A 60 -2.70 12.61 16.01
CA PHE A 60 -3.50 12.63 17.24
C PHE A 60 -2.60 12.72 18.47
N ASP A 61 -3.09 13.22 19.60
CA ASP A 61 -2.32 13.28 20.84
C ASP A 61 -2.26 11.89 21.53
N GLU A 62 -1.21 11.59 22.29
CA GLU A 62 -1.06 10.28 22.97
C GLU A 62 -2.23 9.98 23.93
N ASP A 63 -2.70 11.02 24.62
CA ASP A 63 -3.81 10.91 25.58
C ASP A 63 -5.20 10.92 24.91
N ASP A 64 -5.26 11.10 23.58
CA ASP A 64 -6.50 11.10 22.81
C ASP A 64 -6.63 9.82 21.98
N SER A 65 -7.87 9.40 21.74
CA SER A 65 -8.13 8.32 20.78
C SER A 65 -8.11 8.92 19.37
N PRO A 66 -7.36 8.35 18.41
CA PRO A 66 -7.43 8.85 17.04
C PRO A 66 -8.87 8.71 16.57
N SER A 67 -9.48 9.84 16.25
CA SER A 67 -10.85 9.90 15.77
C SER A 67 -10.95 10.67 14.47
N TYR A 68 -11.90 10.27 13.64
CA TYR A 68 -12.24 10.99 12.42
C TYR A 68 -13.66 11.55 12.54
N PRO A 69 -13.88 12.87 12.39
CA PRO A 69 -15.20 13.46 12.54
C PRO A 69 -16.10 13.02 11.37
N LEU A 70 -17.18 12.31 11.69
CA LEU A 70 -18.19 11.88 10.71
C LEU A 70 -19.20 13.00 10.40
N ASP A 71 -19.14 14.12 11.14
CA ASP A 71 -20.00 15.30 10.97
C ASP A 71 -19.83 15.97 9.60
N LEU A 72 -18.67 15.84 8.96
CA LEU A 72 -18.44 16.34 7.59
C LEU A 72 -19.32 15.63 6.54
N TYR A 73 -19.88 14.47 6.88
CA TYR A 73 -20.78 13.69 6.03
C TYR A 73 -22.23 13.74 6.53
N TYR A 74 -22.58 14.75 7.35
CA TYR A 74 -23.93 14.95 7.86
C TYR A 74 -24.92 15.28 6.73
N GLY A 75 -25.91 14.40 6.52
CA GLY A 75 -26.94 14.56 5.48
C GLY A 75 -26.69 13.76 4.20
N GLU A 76 -25.60 13.01 4.14
CA GLU A 76 -25.29 12.11 3.04
C GLU A 76 -26.13 10.81 3.11
N GLY A 77 -26.43 10.23 1.95
CA GLY A 77 -27.25 9.01 1.85
C GLY A 77 -26.61 7.78 2.53
N PRO A 78 -27.38 6.71 2.81
CA PRO A 78 -26.80 5.45 3.29
C PRO A 78 -25.71 4.97 2.32
N GLY A 79 -24.56 4.52 2.85
CA GLY A 79 -23.42 4.04 2.05
C GLY A 79 -22.39 5.09 1.65
N TYR A 80 -22.55 6.36 2.04
CA TYR A 80 -21.58 7.42 1.69
C TYR A 80 -20.25 7.33 2.45
N VAL A 81 -20.24 6.66 3.60
CA VAL A 81 -19.05 6.41 4.42
C VAL A 81 -18.93 4.91 4.64
N SER A 82 -17.83 4.33 4.16
CA SER A 82 -17.49 2.94 4.32
C SER A 82 -16.07 2.86 4.86
N VAL A 83 -15.92 2.25 6.04
CA VAL A 83 -14.67 2.28 6.79
C VAL A 83 -14.08 0.90 6.80
N TRP A 84 -12.86 0.75 6.31
CA TRP A 84 -12.05 -0.46 6.52
C TRP A 84 -10.86 -0.12 7.39
N SER A 85 -10.74 -0.82 8.51
CA SER A 85 -9.65 -0.64 9.45
C SER A 85 -9.06 -1.97 9.90
N GLN A 86 -7.80 -1.93 10.34
CA GLN A 86 -7.15 -3.05 11.01
C GLN A 86 -6.90 -2.69 12.48
N HIS A 87 -7.33 -3.56 13.39
CA HIS A 87 -7.14 -3.37 14.83
C HIS A 87 -5.87 -4.02 15.38
N MET A 88 -5.20 -4.86 14.58
CA MET A 88 -3.96 -5.55 14.96
C MET A 88 -3.09 -5.79 13.74
N ALA A 89 -1.77 -5.69 13.90
CA ALA A 89 -0.79 -5.97 12.86
C ALA A 89 -0.98 -7.40 12.31
N GLY A 90 -1.17 -7.53 10.98
CA GLY A 90 -1.40 -8.82 10.33
C GLY A 90 -2.82 -9.39 10.48
N GLY A 91 -3.74 -8.68 11.13
CA GLY A 91 -5.17 -9.03 11.18
C GLY A 91 -5.88 -8.79 9.84
N LEU A 92 -7.02 -9.45 9.63
CA LEU A 92 -7.89 -9.15 8.50
C LEU A 92 -8.58 -7.79 8.73
N PRO A 93 -8.58 -6.86 7.76
CA PRO A 93 -9.34 -5.64 7.91
C PRO A 93 -10.84 -5.94 7.97
N THR A 94 -11.54 -5.23 8.84
CA THR A 94 -12.99 -5.37 9.02
C THR A 94 -13.68 -4.04 8.80
N SER A 95 -14.87 -4.09 8.22
CA SER A 95 -15.76 -2.93 8.14
C SER A 95 -16.64 -2.88 9.37
N GLN A 96 -16.47 -1.85 10.20
CA GLN A 96 -17.37 -1.53 11.29
C GLN A 96 -17.50 -0.01 11.43
N VAL A 97 -18.74 0.46 11.48
CA VAL A 97 -19.08 1.88 11.72
C VAL A 97 -19.85 1.94 13.03
N GLU A 98 -19.24 2.48 14.07
CA GLU A 98 -19.87 2.71 15.37
C GLU A 98 -20.30 4.19 15.46
N GLY A 99 -21.61 4.46 15.69
CA GLY A 99 -22.20 5.82 15.69
C GLY A 99 -21.71 6.72 16.83
N MET A 100 -21.87 8.04 16.86
CA MET A 100 -22.87 8.94 16.24
C MET A 100 -22.25 10.28 15.75
N LYS A 101 -20.93 10.51 15.95
CA LYS A 101 -20.26 11.77 15.56
C LYS A 101 -18.79 11.60 15.16
N GLU A 102 -18.11 10.58 15.68
CA GLU A 102 -16.70 10.35 15.47
C GLU A 102 -16.42 8.86 15.31
N LEU A 103 -15.61 8.52 14.30
CA LEU A 103 -15.09 7.17 14.11
C LEU A 103 -13.81 7.01 14.93
N LYS A 104 -13.79 6.11 15.90
CA LYS A 104 -12.57 5.76 16.64
C LYS A 104 -11.71 4.80 15.86
N ILE A 105 -10.41 5.03 15.93
CA ILE A 105 -9.39 4.30 15.19
C ILE A 105 -8.50 3.55 16.17
N ALA A 106 -8.16 2.30 15.86
CA ALA A 106 -7.14 1.56 16.58
C ALA A 106 -5.78 1.72 15.88
N THR A 107 -4.73 2.03 16.65
CA THR A 107 -3.34 1.90 16.22
C THR A 107 -2.77 0.57 16.68
N TYR A 108 -1.73 0.10 15.99
CA TYR A 108 -0.99 -1.11 16.34
C TYR A 108 0.51 -0.87 16.22
N ARG A 109 1.29 -1.65 16.98
CA ARG A 109 2.75 -1.64 16.89
C ARG A 109 3.28 -2.66 15.90
N LEU A 110 4.22 -2.21 15.09
CA LEU A 110 5.06 -3.00 14.20
C LEU A 110 6.45 -3.07 14.82
N ASP A 111 6.82 -4.27 15.26
CA ASP A 111 8.08 -4.51 15.93
C ASP A 111 9.04 -5.36 15.10
N SER A 112 10.34 -5.22 15.36
CA SER A 112 11.38 -6.12 14.90
C SER A 112 12.54 -6.10 15.88
N ALA A 113 13.15 -7.26 16.09
CA ALA A 113 14.30 -7.43 16.96
C ALA A 113 15.41 -8.15 16.20
N VAL A 114 16.65 -7.70 16.38
CA VAL A 114 17.81 -8.37 15.82
C VAL A 114 18.89 -8.50 16.86
N SER A 115 19.50 -9.68 16.92
CA SER A 115 20.64 -9.96 17.80
C SER A 115 21.83 -10.51 17.03
N PHE A 116 23.03 -10.21 17.52
CA PHE A 116 24.29 -10.71 16.99
C PHE A 116 25.29 -10.95 18.12
N ASN A 117 26.32 -11.74 17.84
CA ASN A 117 27.31 -12.10 18.86
C ASN A 117 28.21 -10.89 19.20
N LYS A 118 28.45 -10.62 20.49
CA LYS A 118 29.38 -9.59 21.01
C LYS A 118 30.81 -9.77 20.45
N ARG A 119 31.20 -11.00 20.07
CA ARG A 119 32.48 -11.27 19.39
C ARG A 119 32.61 -10.53 18.05
N TYR A 120 31.51 -10.31 17.33
CA TYR A 120 31.51 -9.57 16.07
C TYR A 120 31.62 -8.06 16.31
N ALA A 121 30.97 -7.53 17.35
CA ALA A 121 31.14 -6.15 17.81
C ALA A 121 32.59 -5.87 18.26
N ARG A 122 33.18 -6.75 19.08
CA ARG A 122 34.58 -6.64 19.53
C ARG A 122 35.59 -6.60 18.38
N ARG A 123 35.30 -7.29 17.28
CA ARG A 123 36.12 -7.31 16.07
C ARG A 123 35.81 -6.15 15.10
N ALA A 124 34.92 -5.24 15.48
CA ALA A 124 34.42 -4.15 14.63
C ALA A 124 33.97 -4.62 13.24
N ARG A 125 33.29 -5.77 13.15
CA ARG A 125 32.73 -6.26 11.88
C ARG A 125 31.45 -5.48 11.55
N LEU A 126 31.63 -4.25 11.07
CA LEU A 126 30.54 -3.35 10.70
C LEU A 126 29.61 -3.93 9.64
N ASP A 127 30.09 -4.83 8.79
CA ASP A 127 29.26 -5.51 7.79
C ASP A 127 28.16 -6.37 8.42
N ILE A 128 28.46 -7.05 9.54
CA ILE A 128 27.49 -7.91 10.24
C ILE A 128 26.44 -7.05 10.94
N VAL A 129 26.87 -5.98 11.60
CA VAL A 129 25.97 -5.02 12.28
C VAL A 129 25.09 -4.29 11.28
N SER A 130 25.67 -3.84 10.16
CA SER A 130 24.92 -3.20 9.07
C SER A 130 23.89 -4.15 8.46
N LYS A 131 24.23 -5.42 8.24
CA LYS A 131 23.28 -6.41 7.70
C LYS A 131 22.17 -6.76 8.68
N ALA A 132 22.48 -6.81 9.98
CA ALA A 132 21.50 -6.98 11.04
C ALA A 132 20.46 -5.85 11.05
N ILE A 133 20.92 -4.60 11.00
CA ILE A 133 20.09 -3.40 10.90
C ILE A 133 19.26 -3.39 9.62
N GLU A 134 19.88 -3.74 8.49
CA GLU A 134 19.21 -3.80 7.19
C GLU A 134 18.04 -4.80 7.21
N ARG A 135 18.22 -5.94 7.88
CA ARG A 135 17.16 -6.95 8.05
C ARG A 135 16.00 -6.41 8.90
N MET A 136 16.30 -5.69 9.99
CA MET A 136 15.29 -5.06 10.84
C MET A 136 14.44 -4.06 10.05
N ALA A 137 15.10 -3.14 9.33
CA ALA A 137 14.41 -2.14 8.51
C ALA A 137 13.55 -2.79 7.41
N GLN A 138 14.07 -3.83 6.75
CA GLN A 138 13.34 -4.58 5.73
C GLN A 138 12.12 -5.33 6.30
N GLU A 139 12.25 -5.93 7.48
CA GLU A 139 11.14 -6.63 8.12
C GLU A 139 9.97 -5.69 8.42
N ILE A 140 10.28 -4.51 8.99
CA ILE A 140 9.27 -3.50 9.30
C ILE A 140 8.63 -2.95 8.03
N LEU A 141 9.43 -2.65 7.00
CA LEU A 141 8.90 -2.23 5.70
C LEU A 141 7.93 -3.27 5.14
N VAL A 142 8.30 -4.55 5.15
CA VAL A 142 7.44 -5.62 4.63
C VAL A 142 6.14 -5.75 5.43
N LYS A 143 6.19 -5.54 6.75
CA LYS A 143 4.99 -5.52 7.61
C LYS A 143 4.12 -4.29 7.34
N GLN A 144 4.70 -3.10 7.22
CA GLN A 144 4.00 -1.87 6.85
C GLN A 144 3.28 -2.00 5.50
N GLU A 145 4.01 -2.39 4.46
CA GLU A 145 3.45 -2.56 3.11
C GLU A 145 2.37 -3.64 3.08
N ARG A 146 2.57 -4.75 3.80
CA ARG A 146 1.54 -5.80 3.88
C ARG A 146 0.24 -5.27 4.51
N ASN A 147 0.34 -4.54 5.62
CA ASN A 147 -0.83 -4.04 6.33
C ASN A 147 -1.53 -2.92 5.54
N ALA A 148 -0.76 -2.00 4.95
CA ALA A 148 -1.30 -0.94 4.10
C ALA A 148 -2.08 -1.50 2.90
N TRP A 149 -1.47 -2.42 2.14
CA TRP A 149 -2.11 -3.06 1.00
C TRP A 149 -3.26 -4.00 1.39
N ALA A 150 -3.21 -4.62 2.58
CA ALA A 150 -4.33 -5.42 3.06
C ALA A 150 -5.60 -4.58 3.21
N VAL A 151 -5.50 -3.36 3.76
CA VAL A 151 -6.64 -2.45 3.90
C VAL A 151 -7.16 -2.01 2.52
N ILE A 152 -6.26 -1.63 1.60
CA ILE A 152 -6.63 -1.23 0.24
C ILE A 152 -7.37 -2.36 -0.49
N LEU A 153 -6.80 -3.56 -0.47
CA LEU A 153 -7.33 -4.72 -1.20
C LEU A 153 -8.64 -5.24 -0.59
N ARG A 154 -8.78 -5.16 0.74
CA ARG A 154 -10.04 -5.50 1.41
C ARG A 154 -11.13 -4.47 1.11
N ALA A 155 -10.80 -3.18 1.15
CA ALA A 155 -11.72 -2.12 0.77
C ALA A 155 -12.19 -2.32 -0.67
N LEU A 156 -11.27 -2.59 -1.61
CA LEU A 156 -11.61 -2.88 -2.99
C LEU A 156 -12.50 -4.13 -3.16
N ALA A 157 -12.26 -5.19 -2.39
CA ALA A 157 -13.04 -6.42 -2.49
C ALA A 157 -14.49 -6.26 -2.01
N GLU A 158 -14.74 -5.35 -1.08
CA GLU A 158 -16.08 -5.07 -0.52
C GLU A 158 -16.68 -3.75 -1.05
N ALA A 159 -16.01 -3.08 -1.98
CA ALA A 159 -16.41 -1.78 -2.47
C ALA A 159 -17.57 -1.91 -3.47
N SER A 160 -18.75 -1.47 -3.03
CA SER A 160 -19.91 -1.23 -3.88
C SER A 160 -20.54 0.12 -3.52
N THR A 161 -21.15 0.75 -4.51
CA THR A 161 -21.90 2.00 -4.33
C THR A 161 -23.23 1.91 -5.03
N ASP A 162 -24.27 2.36 -4.35
CA ASP A 162 -25.59 2.48 -4.95
C ASP A 162 -25.59 3.63 -5.97
N HIS A 163 -26.01 3.32 -7.20
CA HIS A 163 -26.26 4.31 -8.25
C HIS A 163 -27.70 4.15 -8.74
N THR A 164 -28.36 5.28 -9.03
CA THR A 164 -29.73 5.28 -9.56
C THR A 164 -29.73 5.30 -11.09
N VAL A 165 -30.10 4.17 -11.72
CA VAL A 165 -30.33 4.09 -13.16
C VAL A 165 -31.83 4.02 -13.42
N ALA A 166 -32.37 4.94 -14.24
CA ALA A 166 -33.77 4.90 -14.68
C ALA A 166 -34.83 4.78 -13.56
N GLY A 167 -34.55 5.36 -12.38
CA GLY A 167 -35.47 5.34 -11.23
C GLY A 167 -35.38 4.10 -10.33
N ALA A 168 -34.44 3.18 -10.58
CA ALA A 168 -34.11 2.07 -9.69
C ALA A 168 -32.71 2.25 -9.10
N THR A 169 -32.57 2.02 -7.79
CA THR A 169 -31.28 1.95 -7.09
C THR A 169 -30.65 0.58 -7.34
N THR A 170 -29.46 0.55 -7.93
CA THR A 170 -28.69 -0.68 -8.17
C THR A 170 -27.31 -0.50 -7.56
N ALA A 171 -26.83 -1.51 -6.84
CA ALA A 171 -25.47 -1.54 -6.34
C ALA A 171 -24.51 -1.77 -7.51
N GLN A 172 -23.56 -0.85 -7.69
CA GLN A 172 -22.50 -0.97 -8.68
C GLN A 172 -21.18 -1.28 -7.95
N ASP A 173 -20.59 -2.43 -8.27
CA ASP A 173 -19.31 -2.85 -7.74
C ASP A 173 -18.17 -2.01 -8.33
N HIS A 174 -17.14 -1.74 -7.51
CA HIS A 174 -15.95 -0.98 -7.94
C HIS A 174 -14.91 -1.88 -8.65
N LEU A 175 -15.28 -3.13 -8.92
CA LEU A 175 -14.49 -4.11 -9.66
C LEU A 175 -15.08 -4.28 -11.06
N LEU A 176 -14.24 -4.01 -12.07
CA LEU A 176 -14.55 -4.30 -13.46
C LEU A 176 -13.83 -5.56 -13.90
N MET A 177 -14.45 -6.32 -14.80
CA MET A 177 -13.76 -7.37 -15.54
C MET A 177 -13.27 -6.81 -16.88
N ALA A 178 -12.09 -7.24 -17.32
CA ALA A 178 -11.54 -6.87 -18.62
C ALA A 178 -12.50 -7.23 -19.75
N ALA A 179 -12.59 -6.36 -20.77
CA ALA A 179 -13.46 -6.59 -21.92
C ALA A 179 -13.04 -7.82 -22.75
N ASP A 180 -11.75 -8.18 -22.74
CA ASP A 180 -11.22 -9.37 -23.41
C ASP A 180 -10.02 -9.93 -22.64
N VAL A 181 -10.28 -10.85 -21.71
CA VAL A 181 -9.29 -11.54 -20.86
C VAL A 181 -8.15 -12.18 -21.69
N ALA A 182 -8.41 -12.59 -22.94
CA ALA A 182 -7.40 -13.22 -23.79
C ALA A 182 -6.39 -12.22 -24.38
N LYS A 183 -6.73 -10.93 -24.43
CA LYS A 183 -5.89 -9.88 -25.02
C LYS A 183 -5.14 -9.03 -23.97
N GLY A 184 -5.33 -9.32 -22.69
CA GLY A 184 -4.74 -8.56 -21.58
C GLY A 184 -5.30 -7.13 -21.49
N PHE A 185 -4.62 -6.26 -20.73
CA PHE A 185 -5.06 -4.89 -20.49
C PHE A 185 -5.14 -4.05 -21.77
N GLN A 186 -6.31 -3.42 -22.00
CA GLN A 186 -6.57 -2.54 -23.13
C GLN A 186 -6.90 -1.11 -22.69
N LEU A 187 -6.78 -0.16 -23.63
CA LEU A 187 -7.23 1.22 -23.40
C LEU A 187 -8.75 1.32 -23.17
N ALA A 188 -9.53 0.39 -23.69
CA ALA A 188 -10.97 0.30 -23.46
C ALA A 188 -11.27 0.02 -21.97
N ASP A 189 -10.49 -0.86 -21.33
CA ASP A 189 -10.65 -1.16 -19.90
C ASP A 189 -10.37 0.07 -19.03
N LEU A 190 -9.32 0.83 -19.37
CA LEU A 190 -9.03 2.09 -18.66
C LEU A 190 -10.14 3.13 -18.84
N ASN A 191 -10.71 3.24 -20.04
CA ASN A 191 -11.86 4.12 -20.30
C ASN A 191 -13.10 3.68 -19.50
N ALA A 192 -13.34 2.37 -19.37
CA ALA A 192 -14.43 1.83 -18.56
C ALA A 192 -14.22 2.17 -17.07
N MET A 193 -13.00 1.99 -16.56
CA MET A 193 -12.65 2.39 -15.19
C MET A 193 -12.87 3.89 -14.94
N MET A 194 -12.44 4.76 -15.86
CA MET A 194 -12.65 6.20 -15.75
C MET A 194 -14.14 6.58 -15.82
N THR A 195 -14.92 5.86 -16.63
CA THR A 195 -16.37 6.08 -16.73
C THR A 195 -17.06 5.68 -15.44
N LEU A 196 -16.72 4.52 -14.90
CA LEU A 196 -17.27 4.05 -13.63
C LEU A 196 -16.90 5.01 -12.50
N ASN A 197 -15.63 5.42 -12.40
CA ASN A 197 -15.18 6.35 -11.36
C ASN A 197 -16.01 7.66 -11.37
N LYS A 198 -16.35 8.19 -12.55
CA LYS A 198 -17.23 9.36 -12.66
C LYS A 198 -18.66 9.09 -12.22
N ARG A 199 -19.18 7.88 -12.42
CA ARG A 199 -20.54 7.46 -12.02
C ARG A 199 -20.68 7.25 -10.52
N ILE A 200 -19.66 6.71 -9.86
CA ILE A 200 -19.68 6.50 -8.41
C ILE A 200 -19.43 7.81 -7.64
N ASN A 201 -18.82 8.81 -8.28
CA ASN A 201 -18.53 10.12 -7.72
C ASN A 201 -19.69 11.13 -7.94
N GLU A 202 -20.91 10.67 -7.69
CA GLU A 202 -22.12 11.49 -7.69
C GLU A 202 -22.39 12.10 -6.30
N SER A 203 -22.89 13.33 -6.29
CA SER A 203 -23.35 14.08 -5.11
C SER A 203 -24.41 13.29 -4.35
N PHE A 204 -24.63 13.64 -3.07
CA PHE A 204 -25.78 13.20 -2.26
C PHE A 204 -27.13 13.27 -2.98
N SER A 205 -27.25 14.16 -3.97
CA SER A 205 -28.45 14.34 -4.80
C SER A 205 -28.59 13.37 -5.97
N SER A 206 -27.62 12.46 -6.17
CA SER A 206 -27.55 11.43 -7.23
C SER A 206 -27.77 11.93 -8.65
N ASN A 207 -27.54 13.22 -8.90
CA ASN A 207 -27.82 13.87 -10.19
C ASN A 207 -26.77 14.90 -10.60
N THR A 208 -25.77 15.17 -9.75
CA THR A 208 -24.68 16.09 -10.03
C THR A 208 -23.34 15.48 -9.63
N PRO A 209 -22.28 15.57 -10.45
CA PRO A 209 -20.96 15.07 -10.07
C PRO A 209 -20.36 15.97 -8.97
N ILE A 210 -19.72 15.36 -7.96
CA ILE A 210 -19.05 16.09 -6.86
C ILE A 210 -17.88 16.92 -7.39
N ALA A 211 -17.16 16.41 -8.38
CA ALA A 211 -16.02 17.05 -9.02
C ALA A 211 -16.14 16.95 -10.55
N PRO A 212 -16.81 17.90 -11.23
CA PRO A 212 -17.08 17.83 -12.67
C PRO A 212 -15.84 17.72 -13.56
N TYR A 213 -14.70 18.20 -13.07
CA TYR A 213 -13.43 18.25 -13.79
C TYR A 213 -12.41 17.21 -13.31
N SER A 214 -12.76 16.37 -12.32
CA SER A 214 -11.86 15.30 -11.90
C SER A 214 -11.81 14.20 -12.97
N THR A 215 -10.60 13.80 -13.35
CA THR A 215 -10.36 12.60 -14.17
C THR A 215 -10.54 11.31 -13.36
N GLY A 216 -10.76 11.43 -12.05
CA GLY A 216 -11.25 10.38 -11.18
C GLY A 216 -10.20 9.39 -10.70
N ILE A 217 -9.26 8.97 -11.55
CA ILE A 217 -8.16 8.09 -11.16
C ILE A 217 -6.85 8.88 -11.30
N THR A 218 -6.06 8.95 -10.23
CA THR A 218 -4.76 9.64 -10.25
C THR A 218 -3.62 8.67 -10.52
N ASP A 219 -3.66 7.50 -9.89
CA ASP A 219 -2.60 6.51 -9.92
C ASP A 219 -3.19 5.12 -10.20
N LEU A 220 -2.55 4.37 -11.09
CA LEU A 220 -2.86 2.99 -11.42
C LEU A 220 -1.67 2.10 -11.01
N TYR A 221 -1.92 1.22 -10.05
CA TYR A 221 -0.96 0.23 -9.58
C TYR A 221 -1.12 -1.07 -10.37
N VAL A 222 -0.05 -1.45 -11.06
CA VAL A 222 -0.04 -2.55 -12.02
C VAL A 222 1.12 -3.50 -11.80
N SER A 223 1.00 -4.73 -12.30
CA SER A 223 2.10 -5.68 -12.32
C SER A 223 3.07 -5.43 -13.49
N PRO A 224 4.27 -6.03 -13.46
CA PRO A 224 5.19 -6.03 -14.59
C PRO A 224 4.59 -6.63 -15.88
N GLU A 225 3.70 -7.61 -15.77
CA GLU A 225 3.01 -8.25 -16.90
C GLU A 225 2.02 -7.30 -17.58
N VAL A 226 1.30 -6.47 -16.82
CA VAL A 226 0.46 -5.41 -17.39
C VAL A 226 1.31 -4.32 -18.04
N LYS A 227 2.49 -4.03 -17.48
CA LYS A 227 3.41 -3.09 -18.13
C LYS A 227 3.95 -3.64 -19.45
N GLU A 228 4.02 -4.97 -19.60
CA GLU A 228 4.30 -5.61 -20.88
C GLU A 228 3.18 -5.37 -21.90
N SER A 229 1.92 -5.51 -21.52
CA SER A 229 0.81 -5.20 -22.43
C SER A 229 0.76 -3.71 -22.80
N ILE A 230 1.15 -2.81 -21.89
CA ILE A 230 1.31 -1.38 -22.21
C ILE A 230 2.45 -1.14 -23.21
N ARG A 231 3.58 -1.84 -23.07
CA ARG A 231 4.64 -1.80 -24.10
C ARG A 231 4.12 -2.33 -25.44
N ALA A 232 3.22 -3.31 -25.42
CA ALA A 232 2.64 -3.89 -26.62
C ALA A 232 1.81 -2.89 -27.44
N PHE A 233 1.31 -1.81 -26.84
CA PHE A 233 0.61 -0.73 -27.56
C PHE A 233 1.48 -0.05 -28.63
N ALA A 234 2.82 -0.09 -28.52
CA ALA A 234 3.70 0.49 -29.53
C ALA A 234 3.65 -0.24 -30.88
N TYR A 235 3.25 -1.51 -30.90
CA TYR A 235 3.27 -2.36 -32.10
C TYR A 235 1.96 -3.10 -32.38
N ASN A 236 1.02 -3.15 -31.43
CA ASN A 236 -0.31 -3.70 -31.64
C ASN A 236 -1.31 -2.62 -32.05
N PRO A 237 -2.25 -2.92 -32.97
CA PRO A 237 -3.33 -2.01 -33.31
C PRO A 237 -4.31 -1.83 -32.15
N LEU A 238 -4.80 -0.61 -31.94
CA LEU A 238 -5.68 -0.27 -30.80
C LEU A 238 -7.14 -0.71 -30.99
N ASN A 239 -7.56 -0.97 -32.22
CA ASN A 239 -8.95 -1.31 -32.54
C ASN A 239 -9.03 -2.66 -33.27
N THR A 240 -9.77 -3.62 -32.71
CA THR A 240 -10.06 -4.92 -33.35
C THR A 240 -11.51 -5.06 -33.81
N THR A 241 -12.36 -4.05 -33.64
CA THR A 241 -13.80 -4.08 -33.99
C THR A 241 -14.09 -3.45 -35.36
N GLY A 242 -13.46 -3.97 -36.40
CA GLY A 242 -13.76 -3.60 -37.79
C GLY A 242 -14.11 -4.81 -38.65
N GLY A 243 -15.16 -4.71 -39.47
CA GLY A 243 -15.56 -5.75 -40.43
C GLY A 243 -14.51 -5.95 -41.53
N ALA A 244 -14.34 -7.20 -41.98
CA ALA A 244 -13.36 -7.68 -42.99
C ALA A 244 -13.11 -6.67 -44.13
N GLY A 245 -11.96 -5.98 -44.16
CA GLY A 245 -11.49 -5.15 -45.28
C GLY A 245 -11.26 -3.66 -45.03
N ALA A 246 -11.52 -3.13 -43.83
CA ALA A 246 -11.06 -1.78 -43.46
C ALA A 246 -9.57 -1.81 -43.10
N LEU A 247 -8.78 -0.81 -43.47
CA LEU A 247 -7.39 -0.66 -43.01
C LEU A 247 -7.37 -0.61 -41.48
N TYR A 248 -7.09 -1.75 -40.85
CA TYR A 248 -7.23 -1.99 -39.40
C TYR A 248 -6.17 -1.34 -38.51
N ASP A 249 -5.37 -0.46 -39.06
CA ASP A 249 -4.13 -0.05 -38.43
C ASP A 249 -4.26 1.38 -37.88
N GLN A 250 -5.32 1.63 -37.11
CA GLN A 250 -5.33 2.82 -36.25
C GLN A 250 -4.40 2.52 -35.07
N THR A 251 -3.10 2.59 -35.35
CA THR A 251 -2.06 2.55 -34.34
C THR A 251 -2.05 3.87 -33.57
N LEU A 252 -1.39 3.89 -32.41
CA LEU A 252 -1.07 5.16 -31.78
C LEU A 252 -0.30 6.07 -32.76
N PRO A 253 -0.48 7.40 -32.66
CA PRO A 253 0.37 8.36 -33.34
C PRO A 253 1.86 8.01 -33.17
N ASP A 254 2.64 8.21 -34.24
CA ASP A 254 4.04 7.76 -34.33
C ASP A 254 4.91 8.28 -33.18
N ASN A 255 4.68 9.53 -32.77
CA ASN A 255 5.36 10.14 -31.62
C ASN A 255 5.11 9.39 -30.30
N ILE A 256 3.90 8.89 -30.06
CA ILE A 256 3.58 8.15 -28.84
C ILE A 256 4.21 6.76 -28.89
N ARG A 257 4.23 6.10 -30.06
CA ARG A 257 4.89 4.79 -30.23
C ARG A 257 6.40 4.90 -30.02
N SER A 258 7.03 5.95 -30.56
CA SER A 258 8.46 6.19 -30.32
C SER A 258 8.76 6.47 -28.85
N ASP A 259 7.89 7.19 -28.15
CA ASP A 259 8.06 7.46 -26.72
C ASP A 259 7.91 6.19 -25.88
N ILE A 260 6.89 5.36 -26.14
CA ILE A 260 6.72 4.05 -25.49
C ILE A 260 7.97 3.18 -25.67
N TYR A 261 8.50 3.14 -26.90
CA TYR A 261 9.68 2.33 -27.21
C TYR A 261 10.93 2.84 -26.47
N ASN A 262 11.16 4.16 -26.48
CA ASN A 262 12.32 4.77 -25.84
C ASN A 262 12.27 4.71 -24.30
N GLN A 263 11.08 4.74 -23.71
CA GLN A 263 10.87 4.73 -22.25
C GLN A 263 10.63 3.32 -21.69
N ALA A 264 10.71 2.27 -22.51
CA ALA A 264 10.41 0.88 -22.14
C ALA A 264 8.99 0.72 -21.52
N GLY A 265 8.02 1.46 -22.08
CA GLY A 265 6.66 1.58 -21.59
C GLY A 265 6.21 3.04 -21.56
N MET A 266 5.02 3.29 -20.99
CA MET A 266 4.55 4.65 -20.67
C MET A 266 4.46 4.83 -19.17
N GLN A 267 4.83 6.02 -18.69
CA GLN A 267 4.70 6.41 -17.28
C GLN A 267 3.29 6.89 -16.93
N SER A 268 2.52 7.37 -17.91
CA SER A 268 1.14 7.81 -17.70
C SER A 268 0.26 7.59 -18.92
N ILE A 269 -1.00 7.21 -18.75
CA ILE A 269 -2.02 7.10 -19.82
C ILE A 269 -3.22 7.95 -19.42
N TYR A 270 -3.73 8.81 -20.33
CA TYR A 270 -4.87 9.71 -20.08
C TYR A 270 -4.75 10.59 -18.82
N GLY A 271 -3.52 10.95 -18.44
CA GLY A 271 -3.26 11.72 -17.22
C GLY A 271 -3.22 10.89 -15.93
N VAL A 272 -3.42 9.57 -16.00
CA VAL A 272 -3.27 8.63 -14.89
C VAL A 272 -1.82 8.16 -14.83
N ASN A 273 -1.18 8.28 -13.68
CA ASN A 273 0.19 7.80 -13.44
C ASN A 273 0.20 6.28 -13.26
N ILE A 274 1.17 5.59 -13.84
CA ILE A 274 1.28 4.12 -13.79
C ILE A 274 2.44 3.73 -12.90
N VAL A 275 2.13 3.07 -11.79
CA VAL A 275 3.10 2.59 -10.81
C VAL A 275 3.19 1.07 -10.89
N GLU A 276 4.39 0.58 -11.22
CA GLU A 276 4.66 -0.85 -11.31
C GLU A 276 5.08 -1.41 -9.95
N LEU A 277 4.45 -2.51 -9.55
CA LEU A 277 4.74 -3.23 -8.31
C LEU A 277 4.93 -4.72 -8.60
N VAL A 278 6.10 -5.25 -8.22
CA VAL A 278 6.50 -6.65 -8.49
C VAL A 278 5.68 -7.66 -7.67
N GLU A 279 5.04 -7.19 -6.61
CA GLU A 279 4.16 -7.95 -5.73
C GLU A 279 2.75 -8.16 -6.30
N PHE A 280 2.37 -7.41 -7.34
CA PHE A 280 1.19 -7.68 -8.16
C PHE A 280 1.53 -8.67 -9.28
N GLY A 281 0.55 -9.47 -9.68
CA GLY A 281 0.71 -10.48 -10.71
C GLY A 281 0.11 -11.82 -10.30
N VAL A 282 -0.10 -12.70 -11.27
CA VAL A 282 -0.66 -14.04 -11.03
C VAL A 282 0.24 -14.83 -10.06
N GLY A 283 -0.35 -15.38 -9.00
CA GLY A 283 0.38 -16.09 -7.94
C GLY A 283 1.28 -15.22 -7.05
N LYS A 284 1.26 -13.88 -7.19
CA LYS A 284 2.04 -12.96 -6.36
C LYS A 284 1.32 -12.59 -5.06
N LYS A 285 2.05 -11.93 -4.14
CA LYS A 285 1.61 -11.65 -2.76
C LYS A 285 0.27 -10.91 -2.69
N TYR A 286 0.06 -9.89 -3.52
CA TYR A 286 -1.16 -9.08 -3.44
C TYR A 286 -2.38 -9.77 -4.06
N ASN A 287 -2.20 -10.48 -5.18
CA ASN A 287 -3.27 -11.27 -5.80
C ASN A 287 -3.70 -12.43 -4.90
N THR A 288 -2.74 -13.15 -4.29
CA THR A 288 -3.05 -14.20 -3.32
C THR A 288 -3.77 -13.65 -2.10
N LEU A 289 -3.35 -12.49 -1.57
CA LEU A 289 -4.06 -11.82 -0.48
C LEU A 289 -5.48 -11.41 -0.88
N PHE A 290 -5.67 -10.83 -2.07
CA PHE A 290 -6.98 -10.46 -2.59
C PHE A 290 -7.92 -11.67 -2.72
N SER A 291 -7.40 -12.84 -3.16
CA SER A 291 -8.20 -14.06 -3.21
C SER A 291 -8.72 -14.55 -1.85
N THR A 292 -8.04 -14.19 -0.75
CA THR A 292 -8.51 -14.53 0.60
C THR A 292 -9.67 -13.68 1.09
N PHE A 293 -9.89 -12.50 0.49
CA PHE A 293 -10.98 -11.61 0.88
C PHE A 293 -12.35 -12.03 0.32
N GLY A 294 -12.38 -13.03 -0.57
CA GLY A 294 -13.53 -13.86 -0.85
C GLY A 294 -14.62 -13.22 -1.71
N SER A 295 -14.89 -13.88 -2.85
CA SER A 295 -16.02 -13.72 -3.76
C SER A 295 -16.21 -12.32 -4.36
N VAL A 296 -15.42 -12.01 -5.39
CA VAL A 296 -15.87 -11.03 -6.39
C VAL A 296 -17.09 -11.64 -7.08
N THR A 297 -18.29 -11.16 -6.75
CA THR A 297 -19.48 -11.34 -7.58
C THR A 297 -19.32 -10.41 -8.77
N THR A 298 -18.64 -10.84 -9.83
CA THR A 298 -18.62 -10.08 -11.09
C THR A 298 -19.99 -10.20 -11.75
N ASP A 299 -21.01 -9.55 -11.21
CA ASP A 299 -22.27 -9.37 -11.92
C ASP A 299 -22.17 -8.05 -12.69
N VAL A 300 -21.49 -8.09 -13.84
CA VAL A 300 -21.56 -7.01 -14.83
C VAL A 300 -21.65 -7.64 -16.22
N ASP A 301 -22.89 -7.73 -16.71
CA ASP A 301 -23.33 -7.86 -18.11
C ASP A 301 -23.38 -9.22 -18.83
N ASP A 302 -23.20 -10.37 -18.17
CA ASP A 302 -23.59 -11.65 -18.78
C ASP A 302 -24.39 -12.53 -17.80
N ALA A 303 -25.73 -12.40 -17.86
CA ALA A 303 -26.68 -13.29 -17.18
C ALA A 303 -26.54 -14.78 -17.59
N THR A 304 -25.59 -15.12 -18.46
CA THR A 304 -25.30 -16.46 -18.97
C THR A 304 -23.96 -17.04 -18.51
N ALA A 305 -23.07 -16.25 -17.89
CA ALA A 305 -21.78 -16.72 -17.39
C ALA A 305 -21.79 -16.72 -15.85
N GLY A 306 -22.03 -17.88 -15.24
CA GLY A 306 -22.09 -18.03 -13.78
C GLY A 306 -20.89 -17.41 -13.05
N ASN A 307 -21.15 -16.81 -11.88
CA ASN A 307 -20.18 -16.14 -11.00
C ASN A 307 -18.76 -16.71 -11.11
N GLN A 308 -17.86 -16.00 -11.80
CA GLN A 308 -16.46 -16.40 -11.86
C GLN A 308 -15.75 -15.86 -10.62
N ALA A 309 -15.51 -16.74 -9.65
CA ALA A 309 -14.74 -16.39 -8.47
C ALA A 309 -13.30 -16.01 -8.86
N PHE A 310 -12.80 -14.89 -8.32
CA PHE A 310 -11.41 -14.47 -8.51
C PHE A 310 -10.45 -15.61 -8.07
N SER A 311 -9.62 -16.08 -9.00
CA SER A 311 -8.63 -17.12 -8.74
C SER A 311 -7.22 -16.57 -8.89
N ALA A 312 -6.42 -16.59 -7.81
CA ALA A 312 -5.02 -16.18 -7.85
C ALA A 312 -4.05 -17.30 -8.30
N ALA A 313 -4.57 -18.46 -8.74
CA ALA A 313 -3.76 -19.62 -9.13
C ALA A 313 -3.00 -19.38 -10.44
N ALA A 314 -2.03 -20.24 -10.79
CA ALA A 314 -1.31 -20.16 -12.05
C ALA A 314 -2.28 -20.25 -13.25
N GLY A 315 -2.25 -19.27 -14.15
CA GLY A 315 -3.24 -19.13 -15.24
C GLY A 315 -4.58 -18.54 -14.80
N GLY A 316 -4.69 -18.08 -13.55
CA GLY A 316 -5.84 -17.36 -13.01
C GLY A 316 -5.75 -15.86 -13.22
N ASN A 317 -6.66 -15.15 -12.53
CA ASN A 317 -6.93 -13.74 -12.75
C ASN A 317 -5.88 -12.84 -12.10
N GLN A 318 -5.72 -11.66 -12.67
CA GLN A 318 -4.86 -10.62 -12.15
C GLN A 318 -5.64 -9.35 -11.79
N ILE A 319 -5.47 -8.85 -10.57
CA ILE A 319 -6.04 -7.55 -10.16
C ILE A 319 -5.09 -6.40 -10.45
N LEU A 320 -5.64 -5.28 -10.91
CA LEU A 320 -5.01 -3.97 -10.98
C LEU A 320 -5.83 -3.02 -10.11
N VAL A 321 -5.17 -2.06 -9.48
CA VAL A 321 -5.81 -1.14 -8.53
C VAL A 321 -5.62 0.30 -9.00
N GLY A 322 -6.72 0.99 -9.30
CA GLY A 322 -6.76 2.43 -9.51
C GLY A 322 -7.10 3.14 -8.21
N ILE A 323 -6.39 4.22 -7.90
CA ILE A 323 -6.63 5.05 -6.72
C ILE A 323 -6.86 6.50 -7.14
N ASP A 324 -7.83 7.14 -6.50
CA ASP A 324 -8.05 8.58 -6.53
C ASP A 324 -7.43 9.23 -5.29
N ASN A 325 -6.18 9.67 -5.40
CA ASN A 325 -5.51 10.33 -4.28
C ASN A 325 -6.07 11.74 -4.01
N SER A 326 -6.85 12.32 -4.93
CA SER A 326 -7.39 13.66 -4.75
C SER A 326 -8.47 13.75 -3.67
N ARG A 327 -9.11 12.64 -3.31
CA ARG A 327 -10.14 12.59 -2.25
C ARG A 327 -9.57 12.43 -0.84
N GLY A 328 -8.33 11.98 -0.70
CA GLY A 328 -7.70 11.77 0.62
C GLY A 328 -8.41 10.74 1.51
N ALA A 329 -9.00 9.69 0.91
CA ALA A 329 -9.77 8.67 1.63
C ALA A 329 -8.92 7.68 2.45
N PHE A 330 -7.60 7.68 2.24
CA PHE A 330 -6.67 6.80 2.94
C PHE A 330 -5.93 7.55 4.04
N ILE A 331 -6.15 7.14 5.28
CA ILE A 331 -5.63 7.83 6.45
C ILE A 331 -4.73 6.91 7.25
N ARG A 332 -3.55 7.43 7.61
CA ARG A 332 -2.64 6.85 8.58
C ARG A 332 -2.68 7.69 9.87
N PRO A 333 -3.29 7.21 10.96
CA PRO A 333 -3.20 7.84 12.25
C PRO A 333 -1.79 7.68 12.82
N VAL A 334 -1.25 8.78 13.35
CA VAL A 334 0.09 8.87 13.90
C VAL A 334 0.04 9.66 15.21
N ALA A 335 0.56 9.12 16.32
CA ALA A 335 0.56 9.82 17.60
C ALA A 335 1.61 10.95 17.59
N ARG A 336 1.22 12.21 17.83
CA ARG A 336 2.09 13.36 18.13
C ARG A 336 2.40 13.32 19.63
N GLN A 337 3.68 13.36 19.98
CA GLN A 337 4.16 13.35 21.39
C GLN A 337 3.87 12.08 22.20
N HIS A 338 4.31 10.92 21.72
CA HIS A 338 4.50 9.78 22.60
C HIS A 338 5.90 9.84 23.27
N ASP A 339 5.95 9.80 24.61
CA ASP A 339 7.22 9.79 25.39
C ASP A 339 8.08 8.57 25.01
N SER A 340 7.43 7.54 24.46
CA SER A 340 8.03 6.34 23.89
C SER A 340 8.05 6.31 22.33
N GLY A 341 7.78 7.39 21.58
CA GLY A 341 7.77 7.34 20.10
C GLY A 341 6.87 8.27 19.27
N GLY A 342 6.65 9.53 19.66
CA GLY A 342 5.80 10.45 18.88
C GLY A 342 6.27 10.73 17.44
N ASP A 343 5.32 11.08 16.57
CA ASP A 343 5.38 11.39 15.13
C ASP A 343 5.51 10.23 14.14
N GLY A 344 5.13 9.00 14.52
CA GLY A 344 5.21 7.86 13.59
C GLY A 344 6.66 7.61 13.18
N THR A 345 7.54 7.92 14.12
CA THR A 345 8.98 7.79 14.01
C THR A 345 9.36 6.40 14.47
N PHE A 346 10.24 5.75 13.72
CA PHE A 346 10.77 4.46 14.13
C PHE A 346 11.70 4.64 15.33
N ARG A 347 11.40 3.97 16.45
CA ARG A 347 12.27 3.96 17.63
C ARG A 347 13.07 2.68 17.70
N ALA A 348 14.35 2.83 18.00
CA ALA A 348 15.24 1.73 18.31
C ALA A 348 15.68 1.85 19.78
N LEU A 349 15.63 0.74 20.50
CA LEU A 349 16.07 0.57 21.86
C LEU A 349 17.09 -0.59 21.92
N PRO A 350 18.05 -0.55 22.85
CA PRO A 350 18.89 -1.71 23.12
C PRO A 350 18.02 -2.86 23.65
N ASP A 351 18.27 -4.07 23.16
CA ASP A 351 17.57 -5.27 23.63
C ASP A 351 18.24 -5.79 24.92
N GLU A 352 17.59 -5.52 26.05
CA GLU A 352 18.12 -5.87 27.38
C GLU A 352 17.93 -7.34 27.76
N GLN A 353 17.18 -8.13 26.98
CA GLN A 353 16.99 -9.55 27.26
C GLN A 353 18.33 -10.31 27.33
N PHE A 354 19.31 -9.89 26.53
CA PHE A 354 20.66 -10.49 26.52
C PHE A 354 21.56 -10.01 27.67
N ASN A 355 21.21 -8.91 28.32
CA ASN A 355 21.93 -8.39 29.48
C ASN A 355 21.41 -9.00 30.80
N MET A 356 20.12 -9.38 30.86
CA MET A 356 19.47 -9.93 32.06
C MET A 356 19.99 -11.34 32.46
N TYR A 357 20.48 -12.14 31.52
CA TYR A 357 21.06 -13.48 31.80
C TYR A 357 22.57 -13.46 32.11
N GLY A 358 23.16 -12.27 32.29
CA GLY A 358 24.57 -12.08 32.65
C GLY A 358 25.58 -12.52 31.57
N ALA A 359 26.87 -12.47 31.90
CA ALA A 359 28.02 -12.69 31.00
C ALA A 359 28.06 -14.04 30.25
N ARG A 360 27.08 -14.93 30.46
CA ARG A 360 26.96 -16.22 29.77
C ARG A 360 26.39 -16.06 28.36
N VAL A 361 25.62 -15.00 28.12
CA VAL A 361 25.02 -14.75 26.82
C VAL A 361 25.89 -13.76 26.05
N GLU A 362 26.75 -14.26 25.17
CA GLU A 362 27.64 -13.44 24.33
C GLU A 362 26.88 -12.74 23.16
N LYS A 363 25.64 -12.31 23.37
CA LYS A 363 24.81 -11.62 22.36
C LYS A 363 24.51 -10.20 22.78
N THR A 364 24.34 -9.33 21.80
CA THR A 364 23.81 -7.98 21.93
C THR A 364 22.79 -7.80 20.81
N GLY A 365 21.76 -7.01 21.05
CA GLY A 365 20.68 -6.83 20.10
C GLY A 365 20.02 -5.48 20.22
N PHE A 366 19.17 -5.20 19.25
CA PHE A 366 18.34 -4.02 19.18
C PHE A 366 16.91 -4.47 18.96
N TYR A 367 16.01 -3.81 19.67
CA TYR A 367 14.57 -3.89 19.46
C TYR A 367 14.14 -2.56 18.86
N GLY A 368 13.26 -2.58 17.87
CA GLY A 368 12.64 -1.35 17.44
C GLY A 368 11.20 -1.56 17.05
N PHE A 369 10.44 -0.49 17.18
CA PHE A 369 9.02 -0.48 16.92
C PHE A 369 8.58 0.82 16.27
N LEU A 370 7.46 0.72 15.58
CA LEU A 370 6.72 1.83 15.00
C LEU A 370 5.24 1.60 15.27
N GLU A 371 4.54 2.63 15.73
CA GLU A 371 3.10 2.58 15.92
C GLU A 371 2.38 3.30 14.78
N GLU A 372 1.46 2.62 14.12
CA GLU A 372 0.64 3.17 13.05
C GLU A 372 -0.74 2.50 12.99
N GLY A 373 -1.70 3.18 12.34
CA GLY A 373 -2.96 2.59 11.90
C GLY A 373 -3.13 2.74 10.38
N ARG A 374 -4.00 1.94 9.77
CA ARG A 374 -4.31 2.04 8.33
C ARG A 374 -5.80 1.98 8.13
N ILE A 375 -6.38 3.00 7.49
CA ILE A 375 -7.81 3.11 7.27
C ILE A 375 -8.11 3.61 5.86
N CYS A 376 -9.17 3.05 5.27
CA CYS A 376 -9.92 3.65 4.17
C CYS A 376 -11.27 4.15 4.71
N ILE A 377 -11.62 5.42 4.49
CA ILE A 377 -12.90 6.03 4.94
C ILE A 377 -13.95 6.20 3.84
N ASP A 378 -13.57 6.06 2.57
CA ASP A 378 -14.47 6.14 1.41
C ASP A 378 -13.97 5.19 0.30
N ALA A 379 -14.74 4.13 0.03
CA ALA A 379 -14.43 3.19 -1.04
C ALA A 379 -14.38 3.82 -2.44
N ARG A 380 -15.09 4.93 -2.68
CA ARG A 380 -15.15 5.58 -4.00
C ARG A 380 -13.81 6.12 -4.50
N ALA A 381 -12.83 6.21 -3.61
CA ALA A 381 -11.46 6.55 -3.99
C ALA A 381 -10.68 5.36 -4.59
N ILE A 382 -11.27 4.17 -4.69
CA ILE A 382 -10.61 2.94 -5.11
C ILE A 382 -11.40 2.28 -6.23
N MET A 383 -10.68 1.82 -7.25
CA MET A 383 -11.22 1.08 -8.38
C MET A 383 -10.35 -0.12 -8.69
N GLY A 384 -10.93 -1.18 -9.21
CA GLY A 384 -10.17 -2.36 -9.61
C GLY A 384 -10.57 -2.89 -10.97
N LEU A 385 -9.60 -3.50 -11.64
CA LEU A 385 -9.80 -4.24 -12.89
C LEU A 385 -9.23 -5.64 -12.74
N ILE A 386 -10.05 -6.63 -13.07
CA ILE A 386 -9.67 -8.05 -13.09
C ILE A 386 -9.36 -8.43 -14.54
N LEU A 387 -8.10 -8.79 -14.78
CA LEU A 387 -7.61 -9.38 -16.04
C LEU A 387 -7.58 -10.89 -15.98
#